data_AF-A0A0Q5C812-F1
#
_entry.id   AF-A0A0Q5C812-F1
#
_cell.length_a   1.000
_cell.length_b   1.000
_cell.length_c   1.000
_cell.angle_alpha   90.00
_cell.angle_beta   90.00
_cell.angle_gamma   90.00
#
_symmetry.space_group_name_H-M   'P 1'
#
loop_
_entity.id
_entity.type
_entity.pdbx_description
1 polymer ?
#
loop_
_entity_poly.entity_id
_entity_poly.type
_entity_poly.pdbx_seq_one_letter_code
_entity_poly.pdbx_strand_id
1 'polypeptide(L)'
;MFTLTLPPLVHDAAAGRDLASAVPDEAAAHVEIDASLVALADHAFVGELLDGLLERGLEVLVVGGAADDLQEAFVASARGREFGELWFATDTAA
;
A
#
# COMPACT_ATOMS: atom_id res chain seq x y z
N MET A 1 1.16 11.46 -9.72
CA MET A 1 1.51 10.36 -8.80
C MET A 1 1.57 10.95 -7.40
N PHE A 2 0.94 10.32 -6.41
CA PHE A 2 0.99 10.74 -5.01
C PHE A 2 1.68 9.66 -4.19
N THR A 3 2.68 10.00 -3.38
CA THR A 3 3.39 9.02 -2.55
C THR A 3 2.83 9.01 -1.13
N LEU A 4 2.38 7.85 -0.70
CA LEU A 4 1.91 7.55 0.65
C LEU A 4 3.03 6.81 1.40
N THR A 5 3.60 7.46 2.40
CA THR A 5 4.60 6.84 3.28
C THR A 5 3.89 6.10 4.40
N LEU A 6 4.17 4.81 4.53
CA LEU A 6 3.63 4.00 5.62
C LEU A 6 4.33 4.32 6.95
N PRO A 7 3.61 4.28 8.09
CA PRO A 7 4.24 4.38 9.39
C PRO A 7 5.19 3.19 9.63
N PRO A 8 6.32 3.39 10.32
CA PRO A 8 7.38 2.39 10.47
C PRO A 8 6.94 1.14 11.25
N LEU A 9 5.88 1.28 12.05
CA LEU A 9 5.27 0.17 12.78
C LEU A 9 3.76 0.32 12.73
N VAL A 10 3.11 -0.75 12.27
CA VAL A 10 1.66 -0.80 12.08
C VAL A 10 1.08 -1.84 13.02
N HIS A 11 0.24 -1.40 13.96
CA HIS A 11 -0.37 -2.25 14.99
C HIS A 11 -1.88 -2.46 14.84
N ASP A 12 -2.53 -1.70 13.97
CA ASP A 12 -3.99 -1.66 13.87
C ASP A 12 -4.40 -1.60 12.40
N ALA A 13 -5.31 -2.50 12.01
CA ALA A 13 -5.90 -2.53 10.69
C ALA A 13 -6.61 -1.21 10.32
N ALA A 14 -7.28 -0.56 11.29
CA ALA A 14 -8.03 0.68 11.04
C ALA A 14 -7.12 1.83 10.55
N ALA A 15 -5.85 1.83 10.95
CA ALA A 15 -4.87 2.81 10.48
C ALA A 15 -4.69 2.78 8.95
N GLY A 16 -4.93 1.63 8.31
CA GLY A 16 -4.88 1.49 6.84
C GLY A 16 -5.98 2.29 6.16
N ARG A 17 -7.20 2.22 6.70
CA ARG A 17 -8.35 2.99 6.20
C ARG A 17 -8.19 4.48 6.41
N ASP A 18 -7.64 4.89 7.56
CA ASP A 18 -7.37 6.29 7.87
C ASP A 18 -6.32 6.88 6.91
N LEU A 19 -5.26 6.12 6.60
CA LEU A 19 -4.25 6.49 5.61
C LEU A 19 -4.84 6.61 4.21
N ALA A 20 -5.66 5.64 3.80
CA ALA A 20 -6.35 5.70 2.52
C ALA A 20 -7.24 6.94 2.41
N SER A 21 -7.92 7.33 3.49
CA SER A 21 -8.80 8.52 3.54
C SER A 21 -8.02 9.84 3.52
N ALA A 22 -6.76 9.84 3.96
CA ALA A 22 -5.90 11.02 3.98
C ALA A 22 -5.31 11.36 2.59
N VAL A 23 -5.42 10.47 1.60
CA VAL A 23 -4.99 10.79 0.22
C VAL A 23 -5.87 11.94 -0.31
N PRO A 24 -5.31 13.00 -0.92
CA PRO A 24 -6.11 14.09 -1.46
C PRO A 24 -7.01 13.63 -2.62
N ASP A 25 -8.23 14.16 -2.75
CA ASP A 25 -9.13 13.85 -3.89
C ASP A 25 -8.57 14.32 -5.23
N GLU A 26 -7.69 15.32 -5.19
CA GLU A 26 -6.95 15.83 -6.35
C GLU A 26 -5.70 14.98 -6.67
N ALA A 27 -5.45 13.92 -5.90
CA ALA A 27 -4.33 13.03 -6.17
C ALA A 27 -4.47 12.42 -7.58
N ALA A 28 -3.33 12.23 -8.23
CA ALA A 28 -3.31 11.51 -9.50
C ALA A 28 -3.94 10.13 -9.33
N ALA A 29 -4.49 9.57 -10.42
CA ALA A 29 -5.10 8.24 -10.46
C ALA A 29 -4.24 7.09 -9.90
N HIS A 30 -2.96 7.35 -9.58
CA HIS A 30 -1.98 6.39 -9.07
C HIS A 30 -1.40 6.87 -7.73
N VAL A 31 -1.45 6.00 -6.72
CA VAL A 31 -0.83 6.16 -5.40
C VAL A 31 0.38 5.24 -5.31
N GLU A 32 1.55 5.83 -5.02
CA GLU A 32 2.78 5.11 -4.71
C GLU A 32 2.87 4.86 -3.20
N ILE A 33 3.12 3.63 -2.77
CA ILE A 33 3.31 3.30 -1.35
C ILE A 33 4.80 3.07 -1.10
N ASP A 34 5.41 3.94 -0.29
CA ASP A 34 6.76 3.70 0.23
C ASP A 34 6.66 2.86 1.51
N ALA A 35 7.13 1.61 1.39
CA ALA A 35 7.09 0.58 2.42
C ALA A 35 8.49 0.15 2.91
N SER A 36 9.53 0.91 2.54
CA SER A 36 10.94 0.53 2.71
C SER A 36 11.42 0.30 4.15
N LEU A 37 10.68 0.81 5.14
CA LEU A 37 11.07 0.80 6.56
C LEU A 37 9.94 0.31 7.48
N VAL A 38 9.00 -0.48 6.96
CA VAL A 38 7.80 -0.89 7.68
C VAL A 38 7.93 -2.30 8.22
N ALA A 39 7.70 -2.45 9.53
CA ALA A 39 7.41 -3.74 10.14
C ALA A 39 5.90 -3.89 10.34
N LEU A 40 5.32 -5.00 9.86
CA LEU A 40 3.92 -5.34 10.12
C LEU A 40 3.77 -6.03 11.47
N ALA A 41 3.02 -5.44 12.40
CA ALA A 41 2.49 -6.18 13.55
C ALA A 41 1.08 -6.72 13.29
N ASP A 42 0.31 -6.09 12.40
CA ASP A 42 -0.98 -6.57 11.92
C ASP A 42 -1.04 -6.56 10.39
N HIS A 43 -1.27 -7.74 9.79
CA HIS A 43 -1.31 -7.91 8.34
C HIS A 43 -2.64 -7.47 7.73
N ALA A 44 -3.71 -7.36 8.53
CA ALA A 44 -5.01 -6.89 8.08
C ALA A 44 -4.99 -5.41 7.66
N PHE A 45 -4.00 -4.64 8.14
CA PHE A 45 -3.74 -3.27 7.70
C PHE A 45 -3.64 -3.12 6.18
N VAL A 46 -2.94 -4.04 5.52
CA VAL A 46 -2.74 -3.97 4.06
C VAL A 46 -4.08 -4.12 3.33
N GLY A 47 -4.94 -5.00 3.81
CA GLY A 47 -6.29 -5.18 3.27
C GLY A 47 -7.10 -3.89 3.36
N GLU A 48 -7.17 -3.29 4.56
CA GLU A 48 -7.90 -2.05 4.83
C GLU A 48 -7.37 -0.86 4.04
N LEU A 49 -6.04 -0.73 3.90
CA LEU A 49 -5.41 0.30 3.08
C LEU A 49 -5.81 0.15 1.61
N LEU A 50 -5.68 -1.05 1.05
CA LEU A 50 -6.02 -1.30 -0.35
C LEU A 50 -7.52 -1.14 -0.61
N ASP A 51 -8.39 -1.58 0.31
CA ASP A 51 -9.84 -1.39 0.18
C ASP A 51 -10.19 0.10 0.15
N GLY A 52 -9.64 0.89 1.08
CA GLY A 52 -9.90 2.33 1.10
C GLY A 52 -9.38 3.07 -0.15
N LEU A 53 -8.27 2.62 -0.75
CA LEU A 53 -7.75 3.21 -1.99
C LEU A 53 -8.61 2.82 -3.21
N LEU A 54 -9.05 1.56 -3.28
CA LEU A 54 -9.89 1.05 -4.37
C LEU A 54 -11.31 1.63 -4.33
N GLU A 55 -11.92 1.79 -3.15
CA GLU A 55 -13.22 2.45 -3.00
C GLU A 55 -13.22 3.88 -3.55
N ARG A 56 -12.03 4.51 -3.60
CA ARG A 56 -11.80 5.83 -4.16
C ARG A 56 -11.42 5.82 -5.64
N GLY A 57 -11.35 4.65 -6.27
CA GLY A 57 -10.96 4.48 -7.67
C GLY A 57 -9.49 4.79 -7.94
N LEU A 58 -8.62 4.69 -6.92
CA LEU A 58 -7.20 4.93 -7.05
C LEU A 58 -6.48 3.63 -7.43
N GLU A 59 -5.64 3.69 -8.46
CA GLU A 59 -4.69 2.63 -8.79
C GLU A 59 -3.52 2.69 -7.80
N VAL A 60 -3.03 1.53 -7.36
CA VAL A 60 -2.00 1.44 -6.32
C VAL A 60 -0.72 0.85 -6.89
N LEU A 61 0.37 1.58 -6.71
CA LEU A 61 1.74 1.20 -7.03
C LEU A 61 2.48 1.00 -5.70
N VAL A 62 3.08 -0.17 -5.45
CA VAL A 62 3.85 -0.41 -4.22
C VAL A 62 5.34 -0.25 -4.54
N VAL A 63 5.96 0.87 -4.16
CA VAL A 63 7.38 1.08 -4.47
C VAL A 63 8.25 0.39 -3.43
N GLY A 64 9.35 -0.17 -3.95
CA GLY A 64 10.17 -1.21 -3.34
C GLY A 64 10.72 -0.93 -1.95
N GLY A 65 11.24 -2.01 -1.34
CA GLY A 65 11.87 -2.01 -0.02
C GLY A 65 11.03 -2.63 1.09
N ALA A 66 9.77 -3.00 0.82
CA ALA A 66 8.95 -3.77 1.75
C ALA A 66 9.64 -5.09 2.14
N ALA A 67 9.60 -5.44 3.41
CA ALA A 67 10.00 -6.77 3.88
C ALA A 67 9.12 -7.87 3.23
N ASP A 68 9.65 -9.10 3.13
CA ASP A 68 9.00 -10.21 2.40
C ASP A 68 7.57 -10.50 2.88
N ASP A 69 7.32 -10.41 4.19
CA ASP A 69 6.01 -10.57 4.82
C ASP A 69 5.00 -9.50 4.37
N LEU A 70 5.46 -8.26 4.24
CA LEU A 70 4.65 -7.14 3.75
C LEU A 70 4.35 -7.29 2.25
N GLN A 71 5.31 -7.75 1.45
CA GLN A 71 5.08 -8.08 0.04
C GLN A 71 4.03 -9.19 -0.10
N GLU A 72 4.15 -10.28 0.67
CA GLU A 72 3.16 -11.36 0.68
C GLU A 72 1.77 -10.86 1.08
N ALA A 73 1.67 -9.96 2.06
CA ALA A 73 0.40 -9.35 2.48
C ALA A 73 -0.23 -8.49 1.36
N PHE A 74 0.56 -7.71 0.62
CA PHE A 74 0.09 -6.94 -0.54
C PHE A 74 -0.39 -7.87 -1.66
N VAL A 75 0.39 -8.90 -2.01
CA VAL A 75 0.02 -9.89 -3.02
C VAL A 75 -1.26 -10.64 -2.63
N ALA A 76 -1.36 -11.09 -1.37
CA ALA A 76 -2.53 -11.80 -0.87
C ALA A 76 -3.78 -10.93 -0.86
N SER A 77 -3.65 -9.65 -0.48
CA SER A 77 -4.78 -8.70 -0.43
C SER A 77 -5.24 -8.27 -1.82
N ALA A 78 -4.32 -8.18 -2.79
CA ALA A 78 -4.69 -7.92 -4.18
C ALA A 78 -5.24 -9.16 -4.91
N ARG A 79 -4.95 -10.37 -4.44
CA ARG A 79 -5.43 -11.61 -5.04
C ARG A 79 -6.95 -11.70 -4.96
N GLY A 80 -7.61 -11.49 -6.09
CA GLY A 80 -9.08 -11.50 -6.20
C GLY A 80 -9.71 -10.11 -6.33
N ARG A 81 -8.89 -9.05 -6.33
CA ARG A 81 -9.29 -7.67 -6.66
C ARG A 81 -8.77 -7.35 -8.07
N GLU A 82 -9.56 -6.65 -8.89
CA GLU A 82 -9.10 -6.17 -10.20
C GLU A 82 -8.12 -5.01 -10.01
N PHE A 83 -6.87 -5.33 -9.68
CA PHE A 83 -5.77 -4.36 -9.70
C PHE A 83 -5.20 -4.23 -11.11
N GLY A 84 -5.09 -3.00 -11.60
CA GLY A 84 -4.48 -2.69 -12.89
C GLY A 84 -3.04 -3.20 -12.98
N GLU A 85 -2.25 -3.04 -11.92
CA GLU A 85 -0.93 -3.64 -11.78
C GLU A 85 -0.37 -3.47 -10.36
N LEU A 86 0.23 -4.51 -9.78
CA LEU A 86 1.09 -4.39 -8.60
C LEU A 86 2.54 -4.50 -9.06
N TRP A 87 3.26 -3.39 -9.03
CA TRP A 87 4.71 -3.40 -9.19
C TRP A 87 5.35 -3.43 -7.82
N PHE A 88 6.41 -4.22 -7.65
CA PHE A 88 7.35 -4.10 -6.55
C PHE A 88 8.67 -3.69 -7.16
N ALA A 89 9.21 -2.51 -6.79
CA ALA A 89 10.53 -2.13 -7.27
C ALA A 89 11.59 -3.01 -6.57
N THR A 90 11.88 -4.17 -7.13
CA THR A 90 13.05 -4.95 -6.73
C THR A 90 14.28 -4.19 -7.20
N ASP A 91 14.92 -3.50 -6.26
CA ASP A 91 16.25 -2.92 -6.34
C ASP A 91 16.63 -2.30 -7.71
N THR A 92 16.40 -1.00 -7.85
CA THR A 92 17.12 -0.20 -8.84
C THR A 92 17.78 1.00 -8.16
N ALA A 93 18.92 0.78 -7.51
CA ALA A 93 20.21 1.33 -7.97
C ALA A 93 21.39 0.97 -7.04
N ALA A 94 22.25 0.08 -7.53
CA ALA A 94 23.71 0.15 -7.36
C ALA A 94 24.35 0.22 -8.75
#